data_AF-A0A961IM77-F1
#
_entry.id   AF-A0A961IM77-F1
#
_cell.length_a   1.000
_cell.length_b   1.000
_cell.length_c   1.000
_cell.angle_alpha   90.00
_cell.angle_beta   90.00
_cell.angle_gamma   90.00
#
_symmetry.space_group_name_H-M   'P 1'
#
loop_
_entity.id
_entity.type
_entity.pdbx_description
1 polymer ?
#
loop_
_entity_poly.entity_id
_entity_poly.type
_entity_poly.pdbx_seq_one_letter_code
_entity_poly.pdbx_strand_id
1 'polypeptide(L)'
;MKIKKNSIRLAPTDLGKHLSCRHLTGLDYLRAKGERKPQLPVLPLAETLQRLGEKHEADYVEHLKRSGRQIVQIRKPDEKVRDAELLAATVVAMKQGAEIIYQGALADDLFFGLPDFLRRMDEAGKPTGPDGFYRYEVLDTKLSRETRAGSVLQLAVYSHMLAQTQKSDLPARMIVVQPGGPDNAFQEDVYQTAHFSAFYRQVRARLVGSVAALDGGPLETEPDPVEHCNLCLWRADCYRFWKDADHLSLVAGITRLQRRVLVENGIETLAALAKLPVPLPQSFELKRGTMASLLRSREQARVQDRGRTELYFET
;
A
#
# COMPACT_ATOMS: atom_id res chain seq x y z
N MET A 1 3.13 -8.70 4.88
CA MET A 1 2.60 -9.91 5.57
C MET A 1 3.74 -10.83 5.99
N LYS A 2 3.50 -11.73 6.96
CA LYS A 2 4.45 -12.74 7.46
C LYS A 2 3.70 -14.00 7.87
N ILE A 3 4.36 -15.16 7.88
CA ILE A 3 3.82 -16.39 8.49
C ILE A 3 4.39 -16.55 9.89
N LYS A 4 3.52 -16.73 10.89
CA LYS A 4 3.89 -17.01 12.28
C LYS A 4 3.10 -18.23 12.75
N LYS A 5 3.78 -19.24 13.31
CA LYS A 5 3.14 -20.46 13.84
C LYS A 5 2.13 -21.09 12.84
N ASN A 6 2.52 -21.15 11.56
CA ASN A 6 1.70 -21.68 10.47
C ASN A 6 0.40 -20.89 10.15
N SER A 7 0.25 -19.67 10.69
CA SER A 7 -0.83 -18.76 10.31
C SER A 7 -0.28 -17.50 9.66
N ILE A 8 -1.04 -16.92 8.74
CA ILE A 8 -0.70 -15.64 8.13
C ILE A 8 -0.95 -14.50 9.14
N ARG A 9 -0.04 -13.53 9.16
CA ARG A 9 -0.18 -12.25 9.86
C ARG A 9 0.02 -11.12 8.88
N LEU A 10 -0.98 -10.28 8.77
CA LEU A 10 -1.01 -9.11 7.90
C LEU A 10 -0.43 -7.89 8.63
N ALA A 11 0.15 -6.98 7.85
CA ALA A 11 0.47 -5.63 8.26
C ALA A 11 -0.57 -4.67 7.67
N PRO A 12 -0.84 -3.52 8.30
CA PRO A 12 -1.73 -2.50 7.75
C PRO A 12 -1.36 -2.06 6.32
N THR A 13 -0.06 -2.01 6.01
CA THR A 13 0.46 -1.71 4.65
C THR A 13 0.06 -2.75 3.60
N ASP A 14 -0.23 -4.00 3.98
CA ASP A 14 -0.70 -5.03 3.04
C ASP A 14 -2.07 -4.68 2.45
N LEU A 15 -2.91 -3.95 3.20
CA LEU A 15 -4.21 -3.48 2.72
C LEU A 15 -4.05 -2.45 1.60
N GLY A 16 -3.13 -1.49 1.78
CA GLY A 16 -2.77 -0.51 0.76
C GLY A 16 -2.17 -1.18 -0.49
N LYS A 17 -1.26 -2.13 -0.29
CA LYS A 17 -0.68 -2.93 -1.39
C LYS A 17 -1.75 -3.71 -2.16
N HIS A 18 -2.69 -4.34 -1.48
CA HIS A 18 -3.79 -5.07 -2.10
C HIS A 18 -4.69 -4.17 -2.94
N LEU A 19 -5.02 -2.98 -2.43
CA LEU A 19 -5.78 -1.99 -3.18
C LEU A 19 -5.02 -1.56 -4.44
N SER A 20 -3.71 -1.35 -4.34
CA SER A 20 -2.87 -0.96 -5.47
C SER A 20 -2.67 -2.07 -6.50
N CYS A 21 -2.49 -3.31 -6.07
CA CYS A 21 -2.20 -4.45 -6.93
C CYS A 21 -2.55 -5.78 -6.26
N ARG A 22 -3.56 -6.50 -6.79
CA ARG A 22 -3.91 -7.83 -6.29
C ARG A 22 -2.82 -8.87 -6.55
N HIS A 23 -2.12 -8.75 -7.69
CA HIS A 23 -1.01 -9.63 -8.02
C HIS A 23 0.11 -9.51 -6.97
N LEU A 24 0.40 -8.29 -6.51
CA LEU A 24 1.36 -8.06 -5.43
C LEU A 24 0.99 -8.80 -4.13
N THR A 25 -0.29 -8.85 -3.77
CA THR A 25 -0.73 -9.64 -2.60
C THR A 25 -0.32 -11.10 -2.72
N GLY A 26 -0.52 -11.70 -3.89
CA GLY A 26 -0.13 -13.08 -4.14
C GLY A 26 1.38 -13.30 -4.12
N LEU A 27 2.15 -12.39 -4.72
CA LEU A 27 3.61 -12.46 -4.68
C LEU A 27 4.16 -12.30 -3.25
N ASP A 28 3.62 -11.37 -2.46
CA ASP A 28 4.02 -11.18 -1.07
C ASP A 28 3.62 -12.37 -0.19
N TYR A 29 2.52 -13.06 -0.51
CA TYR A 29 2.11 -14.30 0.15
C TYR A 29 3.09 -15.45 -0.14
N LEU A 30 3.40 -15.71 -1.41
CA LEU A 30 4.37 -16.72 -1.82
C LEU A 30 5.76 -16.46 -1.23
N ARG A 31 6.16 -15.18 -1.14
CA ARG A 31 7.40 -14.79 -0.44
C ARG A 31 7.34 -15.04 1.05
N ALA A 32 6.20 -14.80 1.69
CA ALA A 32 6.03 -15.10 3.12
C ALA A 32 6.10 -16.61 3.41
N LYS A 33 5.70 -17.47 2.47
CA LYS A 33 5.92 -18.94 2.50
C LYS A 33 7.34 -19.38 2.16
N GLY A 34 8.17 -18.49 1.62
CA GLY A 34 9.50 -18.83 1.10
C GLY A 34 9.48 -19.52 -0.25
N GLU A 35 8.33 -19.62 -0.90
CA GLU A 35 8.12 -20.27 -2.20
C GLU A 35 8.57 -19.40 -3.37
N ARG A 36 8.66 -18.08 -3.17
CA ARG A 36 9.14 -17.14 -4.18
C ARG A 36 10.03 -16.05 -3.60
N LYS A 37 11.04 -15.62 -4.36
CA LYS A 37 11.90 -14.49 -4.02
C LYS A 37 11.89 -13.47 -5.17
N PRO A 38 11.90 -12.16 -4.87
CA PRO A 38 12.02 -11.14 -5.89
C PRO A 38 13.41 -11.19 -6.52
N GLN A 39 13.53 -10.83 -7.80
CA GLN A 39 14.84 -10.76 -8.48
C GLN A 39 15.77 -9.74 -7.85
N LEU A 40 15.23 -8.58 -7.49
CA LEU A 40 15.97 -7.54 -6.79
C LEU A 40 15.72 -7.68 -5.29
N PRO A 41 16.77 -7.77 -4.45
CA PRO A 41 16.59 -7.88 -3.01
C PRO A 41 16.09 -6.56 -2.40
N VAL A 42 16.42 -5.44 -3.05
CA VAL A 42 16.21 -4.07 -2.57
C VAL A 42 15.87 -3.15 -3.76
N LEU A 43 15.04 -2.14 -3.50
CA LEU A 43 14.77 -1.06 -4.44
C LEU A 43 15.34 0.27 -3.88
N PRO A 44 16.39 0.87 -4.48
CA PRO A 44 17.07 2.04 -3.92
C PRO A 44 16.14 3.25 -3.64
N LEU A 45 15.16 3.49 -4.52
CA LEU A 45 14.16 4.54 -4.32
C LEU A 45 13.29 4.26 -3.08
N ALA A 46 12.91 3.01 -2.85
CA ALA A 46 12.11 2.65 -1.68
C ALA A 46 12.91 2.83 -0.38
N GLU A 47 14.20 2.48 -0.36
CA GLU A 47 15.08 2.74 0.80
C GLU A 47 15.23 4.23 1.09
N THR A 48 15.41 5.02 0.03
CA THR A 48 15.51 6.48 0.17
C THR A 48 14.22 7.06 0.76
N LEU A 49 13.06 6.62 0.27
CA LEU A 49 11.75 7.05 0.79
C LEU A 49 11.54 6.58 2.24
N GLN A 50 11.99 5.36 2.58
CA GLN A 50 11.92 4.86 3.96
C GLN A 50 12.73 5.74 4.91
N ARG A 51 13.99 6.02 4.58
CA ARG A 51 14.87 6.88 5.40
C ARG A 51 14.32 8.29 5.57
N LEU A 52 13.74 8.85 4.51
CA LEU A 52 13.07 10.15 4.59
C LEU A 52 11.85 10.08 5.51
N GLY A 53 11.06 9.01 5.45
CA GLY A 53 9.92 8.78 6.33
C GLY A 53 10.34 8.71 7.80
N GLU A 54 11.35 7.90 8.12
CA GLU A 54 11.92 7.79 9.47
C GLU A 54 12.42 9.14 9.99
N LYS A 55 13.07 9.94 9.13
CA LYS A 55 13.46 11.31 9.47
C LYS A 55 12.25 12.21 9.77
N HIS A 56 11.18 12.11 8.97
CA HIS A 56 9.99 12.93 9.15
C HIS A 56 9.23 12.57 10.45
N GLU A 57 9.14 11.28 10.78
CA GLU A 57 8.65 10.80 12.07
C GLU A 57 9.45 11.41 13.23
N ALA A 58 10.79 11.37 13.14
CA ALA A 58 11.68 11.93 14.16
C ALA A 58 11.56 13.45 14.28
N ASP A 59 11.45 14.17 13.17
CA ASP A 59 11.25 15.62 13.16
C ASP A 59 9.90 16.00 13.82
N TYR A 60 8.86 15.18 13.67
CA TYR A 60 7.56 15.39 14.34
C TYR A 60 7.64 15.12 15.85
N VAL A 61 8.41 14.10 16.28
CA VAL A 61 8.70 13.87 17.71
C VAL A 61 9.35 15.11 18.33
N GLU A 62 10.34 15.70 17.67
CA GLU A 62 11.01 16.91 18.16
C GLU A 62 10.09 18.12 18.18
N HIS A 63 9.18 18.24 17.21
CA HIS A 63 8.13 19.26 17.23
C HIS A 63 7.21 19.11 18.45
N LEU A 64 6.69 17.91 18.70
CA LEU A 64 5.82 17.64 19.85
C LEU A 64 6.52 17.93 21.20
N LYS A 65 7.80 17.58 21.34
CA LYS A 65 8.60 17.92 22.53
C LYS A 65 8.74 19.41 22.73
N ARG A 66 9.02 20.17 21.66
CA ARG A 66 9.11 21.65 21.71
C ARG A 66 7.78 22.30 22.08
N SER A 67 6.67 21.68 21.70
CA SER A 67 5.32 22.08 22.11
C SER A 67 4.97 21.67 23.55
N GLY A 68 5.92 21.11 24.31
CA GLY A 68 5.74 20.73 25.72
C GLY A 68 4.96 19.43 25.94
N ARG A 69 4.73 18.63 24.88
CA ARG A 69 4.00 17.37 24.99
C ARG A 69 4.87 16.28 25.61
N GLN A 70 4.28 15.46 26.47
CA GLN A 70 4.93 14.25 26.99
C GLN A 70 4.80 13.08 26.01
N ILE A 71 5.92 12.44 25.69
CA ILE A 71 5.98 11.34 24.72
C ILE A 71 6.55 10.10 25.38
N VAL A 72 5.83 8.98 25.27
CA VAL A 72 6.31 7.65 25.65
C VAL A 72 6.63 6.87 24.38
N GLN A 73 7.91 6.58 24.15
CA GLN A 73 8.34 5.76 23.03
C GLN A 73 8.35 4.27 23.44
N ILE A 74 7.58 3.44 22.72
CA ILE A 74 7.47 2.01 23.02
C ILE A 74 8.55 1.21 22.31
N ARG A 75 8.62 1.32 20.97
CA ARG A 75 9.68 0.68 20.19
C ARG A 75 10.87 1.61 20.03
N LYS A 76 12.04 1.15 20.46
CA LYS A 76 13.32 1.82 20.20
C LYS A 76 13.95 1.26 18.91
N PRO A 77 14.65 2.10 18.13
CA PRO A 77 15.50 1.62 17.04
C PRO A 77 16.46 0.54 17.55
N ASP A 78 16.73 -0.45 16.69
CA ASP A 78 17.71 -1.54 16.92
C ASP A 78 17.41 -2.54 18.04
N GLU A 79 16.31 -2.38 18.78
CA GLU A 79 15.91 -3.32 19.83
C GLU A 79 15.05 -4.47 19.29
N LYS A 80 15.49 -5.71 19.52
CA LYS A 80 14.70 -6.92 19.20
C LYS A 80 13.72 -7.21 20.34
N VAL A 81 12.58 -6.52 20.34
CA VAL A 81 11.50 -6.76 21.29
C VAL A 81 10.46 -7.72 20.70
N ARG A 82 9.95 -8.67 21.52
CA ARG A 82 8.86 -9.56 21.09
C ARG A 82 7.57 -8.77 20.93
N ASP A 83 6.77 -9.11 19.91
CA ASP A 83 5.47 -8.46 19.66
C ASP A 83 4.58 -8.36 20.93
N ALA A 84 4.55 -9.41 21.75
CA ALA A 84 3.76 -9.45 22.98
C ALA A 84 4.21 -8.41 24.02
N GLU A 85 5.51 -8.14 24.10
CA GLU A 85 6.06 -7.12 25.00
C GLU A 85 5.73 -5.71 24.51
N LEU A 86 5.79 -5.46 23.19
CA LEU A 86 5.38 -4.19 22.60
C LEU A 86 3.89 -3.90 22.85
N LEU A 87 3.03 -4.91 22.67
CA LEU A 87 1.60 -4.81 22.95
C LEU A 87 1.34 -4.50 24.43
N ALA A 88 2.00 -5.23 25.33
CA ALA A 88 1.87 -5.02 26.78
C ALA A 88 2.34 -3.62 27.19
N ALA A 89 3.49 -3.17 26.69
CA ALA A 89 4.03 -1.83 26.97
C ALA A 89 3.10 -0.73 26.46
N THR A 90 2.49 -0.92 25.28
CA THR A 90 1.50 0.01 24.73
C THR A 90 0.28 0.10 25.63
N VAL A 91 -0.28 -1.03 26.08
CA VAL A 91 -1.42 -1.07 27.01
C VAL A 91 -1.09 -0.37 28.34
N VAL A 92 0.11 -0.60 28.89
CA VAL A 92 0.56 0.07 30.12
C VAL A 92 0.61 1.58 29.93
N ALA A 93 1.22 2.06 28.85
CA ALA A 93 1.30 3.49 28.55
C ALA A 93 -0.09 4.12 28.36
N MET A 94 -1.02 3.41 27.72
CA MET A 94 -2.40 3.86 27.56
C MET A 94 -3.16 3.96 28.89
N LYS A 95 -2.95 3.01 29.81
CA LYS A 95 -3.57 3.05 31.15
C LYS A 95 -2.94 4.09 32.07
N GLN A 96 -1.66 4.37 31.92
CA GLN A 96 -0.97 5.45 32.61
C GLN A 96 -1.32 6.83 32.05
N GLY A 97 -2.02 6.89 30.91
CA GLY A 97 -2.47 8.13 30.30
C GLY A 97 -1.34 8.93 29.66
N ALA A 98 -0.34 8.26 29.08
CA ALA A 98 0.68 8.93 28.28
C ALA A 98 0.03 9.86 27.24
N GLU A 99 0.45 11.12 27.17
CA GLU A 99 -0.18 12.10 26.29
C GLU A 99 -0.01 11.72 24.81
N ILE A 100 1.20 11.37 24.41
CA ILE A 100 1.54 10.80 23.11
C ILE A 100 2.30 9.48 23.32
N ILE A 101 1.90 8.44 22.58
CA ILE A 101 2.64 7.17 22.51
C ILE A 101 3.26 7.08 21.12
N TYR A 102 4.58 7.03 21.04
CA TYR A 102 5.34 6.94 19.78
C TYR A 102 5.76 5.49 19.50
N GLN A 103 5.47 5.00 18.29
CA GLN A 103 5.67 3.63 17.85
C GLN A 103 5.09 2.57 18.82
N GLY A 104 3.86 2.81 19.29
CA GLY A 104 3.08 1.80 20.01
C GLY A 104 2.72 0.63 19.10
N ALA A 105 2.41 -0.54 19.67
CA ALA A 105 1.97 -1.72 18.92
C ALA A 105 0.48 -1.96 19.09
N LEU A 106 -0.18 -2.30 17.98
CA LEU A 106 -1.58 -2.68 17.92
C LEU A 106 -1.72 -4.00 17.14
N ALA A 107 -2.73 -4.79 17.53
CA ALA A 107 -3.03 -6.04 16.87
C ALA A 107 -4.53 -6.37 16.93
N ASP A 108 -4.99 -7.14 15.95
CA ASP A 108 -6.25 -7.89 16.00
C ASP A 108 -5.98 -9.38 15.69
N ASP A 109 -7.02 -10.12 15.30
CA ASP A 109 -6.97 -11.52 14.88
C ASP A 109 -6.01 -11.79 13.71
N LEU A 110 -5.85 -10.84 12.79
CA LEU A 110 -5.12 -11.01 11.54
C LEU A 110 -3.98 -10.01 11.36
N PHE A 111 -4.13 -8.80 11.88
CA PHE A 111 -3.24 -7.68 11.70
C PHE A 111 -2.35 -7.46 12.92
N PHE A 112 -1.13 -7.02 12.64
CA PHE A 112 -0.21 -6.46 13.61
C PHE A 112 0.51 -5.29 12.95
N GLY A 113 0.65 -4.19 13.68
CA GLY A 113 1.41 -3.05 13.19
C GLY A 113 1.75 -2.08 14.29
N LEU A 114 2.59 -1.12 13.93
CA LEU A 114 2.96 -0.02 14.80
C LEU A 114 2.51 1.26 14.12
N PRO A 115 1.42 1.90 14.57
CA PRO A 115 1.17 3.28 14.14
C PRO A 115 2.32 4.16 14.59
N ASP A 116 2.58 5.23 13.84
CA ASP A 116 3.61 6.19 14.21
C ASP A 116 3.28 6.78 15.59
N PHE A 117 2.04 7.25 15.80
CA PHE A 117 1.62 7.82 17.08
C PHE A 117 0.20 7.41 17.50
N LEU A 118 0.00 7.35 18.82
CA LEU A 118 -1.32 7.38 19.46
C LEU A 118 -1.39 8.66 20.31
N ARG A 119 -2.46 9.44 20.16
CA ARG A 119 -2.70 10.65 20.95
C ARG A 119 -3.87 10.46 21.89
N ARG A 120 -3.68 10.80 23.16
CA ARG A 120 -4.73 10.75 24.18
C ARG A 120 -5.80 11.80 23.87
N MET A 121 -7.08 11.42 23.97
CA MET A 121 -8.23 12.30 23.72
C MET A 121 -8.82 12.91 25.00
N ASP A 122 -8.49 12.37 26.17
CA ASP A 122 -9.09 12.79 27.44
C ASP A 122 -8.49 14.10 27.97
N GLU A 123 -9.17 15.21 27.69
CA GLU A 123 -8.79 16.54 28.18
C GLU A 123 -8.96 16.68 29.70
N ALA A 124 -9.91 15.96 30.29
CA ALA A 124 -10.20 15.99 31.72
C ALA A 124 -9.14 15.30 32.61
N GLY A 125 -8.06 14.77 32.02
CA GLY A 125 -6.96 14.15 32.76
C GLY A 125 -7.27 12.82 33.46
N LYS A 126 -8.48 12.28 33.28
CA LYS A 126 -8.93 11.00 33.85
C LYS A 126 -9.32 10.01 32.75
N PRO A 127 -9.17 8.69 32.96
CA PRO A 127 -9.56 7.69 31.99
C PRO A 127 -11.08 7.73 31.76
N THR A 128 -11.50 7.70 30.50
CA THR A 128 -12.93 7.62 30.12
C THR A 128 -13.28 6.31 29.40
N GLY A 129 -12.29 5.47 29.11
CA GLY A 129 -12.48 4.14 28.53
C GLY A 129 -12.70 3.06 29.59
N PRO A 130 -13.16 1.87 29.17
CA PRO A 130 -13.32 0.72 30.07
C PRO A 130 -11.99 0.30 30.73
N ASP A 131 -12.05 -0.48 31.81
CA ASP A 131 -10.88 -1.06 32.49
C ASP A 131 -9.74 -0.09 32.87
N GLY A 132 -10.08 1.19 33.06
CA GLY A 132 -9.14 2.26 33.38
C GLY A 132 -8.32 2.76 32.19
N PHE A 133 -8.73 2.47 30.95
CA PHE A 133 -8.08 3.03 29.77
C PHE A 133 -8.38 4.52 29.61
N TYR A 134 -7.34 5.29 29.31
CA TYR A 134 -7.52 6.53 28.57
C TYR A 134 -7.85 6.19 27.12
N ARG A 135 -8.60 7.07 26.44
CA ARG A 135 -8.98 6.90 25.04
C ARG A 135 -7.96 7.56 24.13
N TYR A 136 -7.64 6.90 23.04
CA TYR A 136 -6.65 7.37 22.07
C TYR A 136 -7.23 7.45 20.65
N GLU A 137 -6.59 8.28 19.82
CA GLU A 137 -6.74 8.32 18.36
C GLU A 137 -5.39 8.05 17.68
N VAL A 138 -5.43 7.61 16.42
CA VAL A 138 -4.23 7.23 15.66
C VAL A 138 -3.76 8.38 14.79
N LEU A 139 -2.45 8.62 14.79
CA LEU A 139 -1.78 9.52 13.85
C LEU A 139 -0.70 8.76 13.07
N ASP A 140 -0.55 9.12 11.80
CA ASP A 140 0.44 8.56 10.88
C ASP A 140 1.09 9.73 10.12
N THR A 141 2.41 9.78 10.11
CA THR A 141 3.18 10.82 9.45
C THR A 141 3.47 10.43 8.00
N LYS A 142 3.38 11.39 7.09
CA LYS A 142 3.55 11.13 5.65
C LYS A 142 4.32 12.26 4.98
N LEU A 143 5.33 11.88 4.21
CA LEU A 143 6.16 12.79 3.40
C LEU A 143 5.41 13.60 2.34
N SER A 144 4.20 13.19 1.98
CA SER A 144 3.41 13.82 0.92
C SER A 144 2.41 14.80 1.52
N ARG A 145 2.27 15.97 0.90
CA ARG A 145 1.17 16.91 1.16
C ARG A 145 -0.17 16.43 0.60
N GLU A 146 -0.14 15.45 -0.30
CA GLU A 146 -1.35 14.78 -0.77
C GLU A 146 -1.50 13.43 -0.08
N THR A 147 -2.62 13.25 0.61
CA THR A 147 -2.94 12.00 1.28
C THR A 147 -3.44 10.97 0.27
N ARG A 148 -2.71 9.87 0.12
CA ARG A 148 -3.12 8.74 -0.73
C ARG A 148 -4.17 7.87 -0.03
N ALA A 149 -5.09 7.30 -0.81
CA ALA A 149 -6.13 6.40 -0.30
C ALA A 149 -5.60 5.21 0.52
N GLY A 150 -4.42 4.68 0.15
CA GLY A 150 -3.75 3.62 0.90
C GLY A 150 -3.37 4.03 2.35
N SER A 151 -2.96 5.28 2.56
CA SER A 151 -2.63 5.81 3.89
C SER A 151 -3.88 5.91 4.77
N VAL A 152 -4.98 6.40 4.21
CA VAL A 152 -6.27 6.48 4.93
C VAL A 152 -6.77 5.09 5.33
N LEU A 153 -6.62 4.09 4.45
CA LEU A 153 -6.96 2.71 4.76
C LEU A 153 -6.07 2.12 5.86
N GLN A 154 -4.77 2.41 5.85
CA GLN A 154 -3.85 1.98 6.91
C GLN A 154 -4.25 2.57 8.26
N LEU A 155 -4.57 3.87 8.31
CA LEU A 155 -5.13 4.51 9.50
C LEU A 155 -6.45 3.85 9.95
N ALA A 156 -7.34 3.52 9.02
CA ALA A 156 -8.58 2.82 9.35
C ALA A 156 -8.32 1.44 9.99
N VAL A 157 -7.31 0.68 9.51
CA VAL A 157 -6.88 -0.58 10.12
C VAL A 157 -6.42 -0.33 11.57
N TYR A 158 -5.55 0.66 11.78
CA TYR A 158 -5.06 1.00 13.11
C TYR A 158 -6.18 1.43 14.05
N SER A 159 -7.13 2.26 13.60
CA SER A 159 -8.28 2.68 14.41
C SER A 159 -9.15 1.50 14.85
N HIS A 160 -9.31 0.47 14.01
CA HIS A 160 -10.04 -0.75 14.39
C HIS A 160 -9.25 -1.59 15.41
N MET A 161 -7.94 -1.78 15.22
CA MET A 161 -7.11 -2.49 16.21
C MET A 161 -7.04 -1.72 17.54
N LEU A 162 -7.02 -0.39 17.51
CA LEU A 162 -7.02 0.46 18.69
C LEU A 162 -8.31 0.31 19.49
N ALA A 163 -9.47 0.33 18.82
CA ALA A 163 -10.77 0.12 19.45
C ALA A 163 -10.84 -1.21 20.20
N GLN A 164 -10.30 -2.30 19.62
CA GLN A 164 -10.18 -3.59 20.31
C GLN A 164 -9.23 -3.52 21.51
N THR A 165 -8.07 -2.88 21.35
CA THR A 165 -7.04 -2.77 22.39
C THR A 165 -7.54 -2.03 23.63
N GLN A 166 -8.23 -0.89 23.43
CA GLN A 166 -8.79 -0.08 24.52
C GLN A 166 -10.23 -0.47 24.90
N LYS A 167 -10.76 -1.53 24.28
CA LYS A 167 -12.11 -2.09 24.52
C LYS A 167 -13.23 -1.07 24.40
N SER A 168 -13.15 -0.15 23.44
CA SER A 168 -14.14 0.92 23.27
C SER A 168 -14.66 0.98 21.83
N ASP A 169 -15.61 1.88 21.59
CA ASP A 169 -15.97 2.29 20.23
C ASP A 169 -14.77 2.85 19.47
N LEU A 170 -14.87 2.84 18.14
CA LEU A 170 -13.88 3.43 17.24
C LEU A 170 -13.57 4.88 17.62
N PRO A 171 -12.29 5.30 17.52
CA PRO A 171 -11.98 6.72 17.62
C PRO A 171 -12.71 7.47 16.49
N ALA A 172 -13.33 8.60 16.81
CA ALA A 172 -14.09 9.38 15.83
C ALA A 172 -13.20 9.86 14.68
N ARG A 173 -11.94 10.17 14.99
CA ARG A 173 -10.95 10.72 14.08
C ARG A 173 -9.77 9.78 13.87
N MET A 174 -9.16 9.91 12.72
CA MET A 174 -7.82 9.42 12.39
C MET A 174 -7.09 10.50 11.61
N ILE A 175 -5.79 10.65 11.84
CA ILE A 175 -5.08 11.87 11.43
C ILE A 175 -3.85 11.52 10.61
N VAL A 176 -3.68 12.23 9.50
CA VAL A 176 -2.43 12.23 8.74
C VAL A 176 -1.66 13.49 9.11
N VAL A 177 -0.42 13.33 9.53
CA VAL A 177 0.50 14.44 9.78
C VAL A 177 1.38 14.62 8.55
N GLN A 178 1.32 15.79 7.93
CA GLN A 178 2.04 16.12 6.71
C GLN A 178 3.22 17.07 7.00
N PRO A 179 4.26 17.09 6.14
CA PRO A 179 5.29 18.11 6.20
C PRO A 179 4.67 19.49 6.04
N GLY A 180 5.15 20.40 6.86
CA GLY A 180 4.54 21.71 7.00
C GLY A 180 4.55 22.55 5.74
N GLY A 181 3.68 23.57 5.74
CA GLY A 181 3.56 24.61 4.72
C GLY A 181 4.83 25.46 4.55
N PRO A 182 4.74 26.66 3.95
CA PRO A 182 5.85 27.59 3.78
C PRO A 182 6.66 27.87 5.05
N ASP A 183 6.06 27.73 6.24
CA ASP A 183 6.69 27.97 7.54
C ASP A 183 7.22 26.70 8.24
N ASN A 184 7.29 25.55 7.53
CA ASN A 184 7.68 24.24 8.08
C ASN A 184 6.82 23.74 9.26
N ALA A 185 5.66 24.34 9.53
CA ALA A 185 4.75 23.90 10.59
C ALA A 185 3.95 22.67 10.17
N PHE A 186 4.11 21.54 10.86
CA PHE A 186 3.36 20.30 10.61
C PHE A 186 1.86 20.55 10.50
N GLN A 187 1.22 19.94 9.51
CA GLN A 187 -0.23 20.05 9.28
C GLN A 187 -0.91 18.72 9.61
N GLU A 188 -2.00 18.79 10.37
CA GLU A 188 -2.87 17.65 10.66
C GLU A 188 -4.07 17.65 9.71
N ASP A 189 -4.12 16.66 8.83
CA ASP A 189 -5.31 16.35 8.04
C ASP A 189 -6.17 15.34 8.80
N VAL A 190 -7.35 15.79 9.21
CA VAL A 190 -8.28 15.02 10.04
C VAL A 190 -9.32 14.30 9.19
N TYR A 191 -9.41 12.99 9.35
CA TYR A 191 -10.41 12.14 8.69
C TYR A 191 -11.37 11.54 9.70
N GLN A 192 -12.67 11.52 9.37
CA GLN A 192 -13.68 10.86 10.18
C GLN A 192 -13.64 9.35 9.94
N THR A 193 -13.34 8.56 10.97
CA THR A 193 -13.18 7.09 10.86
C THR A 193 -14.43 6.43 10.28
N ALA A 194 -15.62 6.94 10.62
CA ALA A 194 -16.89 6.41 10.15
C ALA A 194 -17.03 6.48 8.61
N HIS A 195 -16.50 7.53 7.96
CA HIS A 195 -16.62 7.72 6.50
C HIS A 195 -15.89 6.64 5.70
N PHE A 196 -14.86 6.01 6.28
CA PHE A 196 -14.03 5.02 5.61
C PHE A 196 -14.29 3.59 6.09
N SER A 197 -15.09 3.41 7.14
CA SER A 197 -15.28 2.11 7.80
C SER A 197 -15.91 1.06 6.87
N ALA A 198 -16.89 1.42 6.05
CA ALA A 198 -17.51 0.50 5.09
C ALA A 198 -16.52 0.05 3.99
N PHE A 199 -15.77 1.01 3.44
CA PHE A 199 -14.75 0.74 2.44
C PHE A 199 -13.61 -0.11 3.00
N TYR A 200 -13.14 0.21 4.21
CA TYR A 200 -12.17 -0.61 4.95
C TYR A 200 -12.65 -2.07 5.07
N ARG A 201 -13.88 -2.32 5.55
CA ARG A 201 -14.42 -3.68 5.68
C ARG A 201 -14.44 -4.41 4.33
N GLN A 202 -14.83 -3.72 3.26
CA GLN A 202 -14.84 -4.30 1.91
C GLN A 202 -13.43 -4.68 1.42
N VAL A 203 -12.44 -3.81 1.59
CA VAL A 203 -11.06 -4.09 1.16
C VAL A 203 -10.42 -5.15 2.06
N ARG A 204 -10.68 -5.14 3.38
CA ARG A 204 -10.23 -6.18 4.31
C ARG A 204 -10.76 -7.54 3.89
N ALA A 205 -12.06 -7.66 3.62
CA ALA A 205 -12.68 -8.91 3.18
C ALA A 205 -12.06 -9.43 1.88
N ARG A 206 -11.78 -8.55 0.91
CA ARG A 206 -11.13 -8.92 -0.36
C ARG A 206 -9.69 -9.39 -0.17
N LEU A 207 -8.91 -8.70 0.66
CA LEU A 207 -7.54 -9.11 1.00
C LEU A 207 -7.55 -10.48 1.68
N VAL A 208 -8.36 -10.65 2.72
CA VAL A 208 -8.47 -11.92 3.46
C VAL A 208 -8.92 -13.05 2.54
N GLY A 209 -9.94 -12.84 1.70
CA GLY A 209 -10.38 -13.82 0.73
C GLY A 209 -9.30 -14.18 -0.31
N SER A 210 -8.52 -13.20 -0.77
CA SER A 210 -7.42 -13.46 -1.71
C SER A 210 -6.30 -14.27 -1.08
N VAL A 211 -5.97 -13.99 0.19
CA VAL A 211 -4.96 -14.76 0.93
C VAL A 211 -5.44 -16.17 1.23
N ALA A 212 -6.72 -16.34 1.60
CA ALA A 212 -7.31 -17.65 1.84
C ALA A 212 -7.34 -18.51 0.56
N ALA A 213 -7.67 -17.93 -0.59
CA ALA A 213 -7.68 -18.64 -1.87
C ALA A 213 -6.28 -19.13 -2.32
N LEU A 214 -5.21 -18.51 -1.83
CA LEU A 214 -3.83 -18.90 -2.12
C LEU A 214 -3.33 -20.03 -1.21
N ASP A 215 -4.03 -20.33 -0.11
CA ASP A 215 -3.64 -21.42 0.78
C ASP A 215 -4.00 -22.77 0.15
N GLY A 216 -3.00 -23.38 -0.50
CA GLY A 216 -3.17 -24.60 -1.29
C GLY A 216 -3.73 -24.37 -2.70
N GLY A 217 -4.07 -23.13 -3.06
CA GLY A 217 -4.54 -22.75 -4.40
C GLY A 217 -3.47 -22.07 -5.27
N PRO A 218 -3.71 -21.95 -6.59
CA PRO A 218 -2.79 -21.30 -7.51
C PRO A 218 -2.85 -19.77 -7.41
N LEU A 219 -1.78 -19.11 -7.86
CA LEU A 219 -1.80 -17.66 -8.10
C LEU A 219 -2.54 -17.38 -9.42
N GLU A 220 -3.85 -17.08 -9.36
CA GLU A 220 -4.67 -16.83 -10.55
C GLU A 220 -4.48 -15.44 -11.17
N THR A 221 -3.93 -14.49 -10.42
CA THR A 221 -3.72 -13.13 -10.94
C THR A 221 -2.52 -13.05 -11.86
N GLU A 222 -2.64 -12.29 -12.94
CA GLU A 222 -1.52 -11.97 -13.83
C GLU A 222 -0.93 -10.58 -13.57
N PRO A 223 0.36 -10.36 -13.90
CA PRO A 223 0.98 -9.04 -13.87
C PRO A 223 0.32 -8.04 -14.83
N ASP A 224 -0.30 -7.00 -14.29
CA ASP A 224 -0.76 -5.84 -15.06
C ASP A 224 -0.09 -4.57 -14.52
N PRO A 225 0.48 -3.68 -15.35
CA PRO A 225 1.12 -2.47 -14.85
C PRO A 225 0.11 -1.55 -14.15
N VAL A 226 0.51 -1.07 -12.98
CA VAL A 226 -0.22 -0.11 -12.16
C VAL A 226 0.74 0.96 -11.65
N GLU A 227 0.23 2.07 -11.13
CA GLU A 227 1.07 3.17 -10.61
C GLU A 227 2.07 2.69 -9.53
N HIS A 228 1.64 1.77 -8.67
CA HIS A 228 2.47 1.20 -7.60
C HIS A 228 3.71 0.44 -8.11
N CYS A 229 3.75 0.06 -9.39
CA CYS A 229 4.91 -0.60 -10.00
C CYS A 229 6.22 0.20 -9.83
N ASN A 230 6.16 1.53 -9.70
CA ASN A 230 7.33 2.39 -9.51
C ASN A 230 8.04 2.17 -8.16
N LEU A 231 7.31 1.63 -7.17
CA LEU A 231 7.81 1.36 -5.81
C LEU A 231 7.73 -0.13 -5.46
N CYS A 232 7.43 -0.99 -6.43
CA CYS A 232 7.18 -2.41 -6.22
C CYS A 232 8.48 -3.22 -6.35
N LEU A 233 8.80 -4.02 -5.33
CA LEU A 233 9.98 -4.90 -5.35
C LEU A 233 9.92 -5.97 -6.45
N TRP A 234 8.72 -6.35 -6.88
CA TRP A 234 8.47 -7.35 -7.93
C TRP A 234 8.45 -6.77 -9.34
N ARG A 235 8.80 -5.49 -9.51
CA ARG A 235 8.72 -4.80 -10.80
C ARG A 235 9.53 -5.49 -11.90
N ALA A 236 10.71 -6.01 -11.56
CA ALA A 236 11.58 -6.73 -12.49
C ALA A 236 10.96 -8.07 -12.92
N ASP A 237 10.40 -8.82 -11.97
CA ASP A 237 9.67 -10.07 -12.23
C ASP A 237 8.48 -9.85 -13.17
N CYS A 238 7.63 -8.87 -12.87
CA CYS A 238 6.49 -8.53 -13.71
C CYS A 238 6.92 -8.02 -15.09
N TYR A 239 8.02 -7.24 -15.16
CA TYR A 239 8.56 -6.75 -16.43
C TYR A 239 9.02 -7.89 -17.33
N ARG A 240 9.72 -8.87 -16.75
CA ARG A 240 10.17 -10.05 -17.50
C ARG A 240 8.97 -10.80 -18.06
N PHE A 241 7.94 -11.04 -17.25
CA PHE A 241 6.69 -11.62 -17.74
C PHE A 241 6.12 -10.84 -18.94
N TRP A 242 6.04 -9.50 -18.86
CA TRP A 242 5.54 -8.70 -19.98
C TRP A 242 6.40 -8.84 -21.23
N LYS A 243 7.73 -8.91 -21.08
CA LYS A 243 8.68 -9.07 -22.19
C LYS A 243 8.56 -10.43 -22.84
N ASP A 244 8.53 -11.49 -22.04
CA ASP A 244 8.46 -12.87 -22.51
C ASP A 244 7.13 -13.16 -23.22
N ALA A 245 6.03 -12.57 -22.73
CA ALA A 245 4.70 -12.72 -23.34
C ALA A 245 4.43 -11.76 -24.52
N ASP A 246 5.40 -10.93 -24.91
CA ASP A 246 5.21 -9.79 -25.83
C ASP A 246 3.96 -8.97 -25.51
N HIS A 247 3.72 -8.76 -24.21
CA HIS A 247 2.44 -8.29 -23.69
C HIS A 247 2.14 -6.87 -24.18
N LEU A 248 0.88 -6.62 -24.52
CA LEU A 248 0.43 -5.32 -25.02
C LEU A 248 0.81 -4.14 -24.09
N SER A 249 1.00 -4.35 -22.78
CA SER A 249 1.40 -3.28 -21.86
C SER A 249 2.74 -2.63 -22.20
N LEU A 250 3.55 -3.26 -23.05
CA LEU A 250 4.81 -2.70 -23.50
C LEU A 250 4.62 -1.58 -24.54
N VAL A 251 3.44 -1.44 -25.14
CA VAL A 251 3.12 -0.36 -26.06
C VAL A 251 3.03 0.95 -25.28
N ALA A 252 3.86 1.93 -25.63
CA ALA A 252 3.92 3.19 -24.90
C ALA A 252 2.56 3.92 -24.95
N GLY A 253 2.11 4.41 -23.81
CA GLY A 253 0.85 5.15 -23.70
C GLY A 253 -0.43 4.31 -23.87
N ILE A 254 -0.33 3.00 -24.06
CA ILE A 254 -1.53 2.16 -24.16
C ILE A 254 -2.22 2.02 -22.81
N THR A 255 -3.52 2.23 -22.78
CA THR A 255 -4.32 2.10 -21.56
C THR A 255 -4.77 0.66 -21.35
N ARG A 256 -5.11 0.30 -20.10
CA ARG A 256 -5.72 -1.01 -19.79
C ARG A 256 -7.01 -1.26 -20.56
N LEU A 257 -7.80 -0.20 -20.79
CA LEU A 257 -9.04 -0.28 -21.56
C LEU A 257 -8.76 -0.67 -23.02
N GLN A 258 -7.80 0.01 -23.68
CA GLN A 258 -7.42 -0.33 -25.05
C GLN A 258 -6.89 -1.76 -25.17
N ARG A 259 -6.06 -2.20 -24.21
CA ARG A 259 -5.57 -3.58 -24.19
C ARG A 259 -6.69 -4.60 -24.11
N ARG A 260 -7.70 -4.36 -23.27
CA ARG A 260 -8.88 -5.23 -23.20
C ARG A 260 -9.63 -5.29 -24.52
N VAL A 261 -9.87 -4.15 -25.16
CA VAL A 261 -10.53 -4.09 -26.49
C VAL A 261 -9.74 -4.87 -27.53
N LEU A 262 -8.41 -4.79 -27.51
CA LEU A 262 -7.54 -5.54 -28.43
C LEU A 262 -7.63 -7.06 -28.18
N VAL A 263 -7.55 -7.49 -26.93
CA VAL A 263 -7.69 -8.91 -26.55
C VAL A 263 -9.07 -9.45 -26.94
N GLU A 264 -10.14 -8.67 -26.74
CA GLU A 264 -11.50 -9.03 -27.19
C GLU A 264 -11.60 -9.20 -28.72
N ASN A 265 -10.67 -8.60 -29.48
CA ASN A 265 -10.54 -8.75 -30.93
C ASN A 265 -9.43 -9.76 -31.33
N GLY A 266 -8.94 -10.59 -30.40
CA GLY A 266 -7.92 -11.61 -30.65
C GLY A 266 -6.50 -11.08 -30.84
N ILE A 267 -6.24 -9.81 -30.48
CA ILE A 267 -4.92 -9.19 -30.55
C ILE A 267 -4.34 -9.16 -29.15
N GLU A 268 -3.43 -10.10 -28.85
CA GLU A 268 -2.90 -10.29 -27.49
C GLU A 268 -1.47 -9.79 -27.29
N THR A 269 -0.74 -9.53 -28.39
CA THR A 269 0.68 -9.16 -28.35
C THR A 269 0.96 -7.82 -29.01
N LEU A 270 2.07 -7.19 -28.63
CA LEU A 270 2.56 -5.96 -29.25
C LEU A 270 2.83 -6.17 -30.75
N ALA A 271 3.48 -7.29 -31.12
CA ALA A 271 3.77 -7.62 -32.50
C ALA A 271 2.49 -7.85 -33.33
N ALA A 272 1.45 -8.47 -32.75
CA ALA A 272 0.16 -8.61 -33.41
C ALA A 272 -0.51 -7.24 -33.63
N LEU A 273 -0.46 -6.35 -32.64
CA LEU A 273 -0.97 -4.99 -32.78
C LEU A 273 -0.19 -4.20 -33.85
N ALA A 274 1.14 -4.33 -33.90
CA ALA A 274 1.98 -3.67 -34.90
C ALA A 274 1.59 -4.06 -36.35
N LYS A 275 1.11 -5.29 -36.54
CA LYS A 275 0.72 -5.86 -37.84
C LYS A 275 -0.76 -5.68 -38.17
N LEU A 276 -1.57 -5.12 -37.26
CA LEU A 276 -2.99 -4.87 -37.49
C LEU A 276 -3.17 -3.99 -38.76
N PRO A 277 -3.90 -4.45 -39.79
CA PRO A 277 -4.07 -3.70 -41.03
C PRO A 277 -4.88 -2.42 -40.83
N VAL A 278 -4.61 -1.44 -41.70
CA VAL A 278 -5.39 -0.20 -41.83
C VAL A 278 -5.77 -0.08 -43.31
N PRO A 279 -7.08 -0.07 -43.67
CA PRO A 279 -8.25 -0.06 -42.78
C PRO A 279 -8.39 -1.35 -41.95
N LEU A 280 -9.06 -1.23 -40.79
CA LEU A 280 -9.29 -2.37 -39.89
C LEU A 280 -10.16 -3.45 -40.56
N PRO A 281 -10.00 -4.73 -40.18
CA PRO A 281 -10.88 -5.79 -40.65
C PRO A 281 -12.35 -5.49 -40.31
N GLN A 282 -13.28 -5.89 -41.17
CA GLN A 282 -14.72 -5.73 -40.90
C GLN A 282 -15.18 -6.43 -39.62
N SER A 283 -14.47 -7.48 -39.20
CA SER A 283 -14.72 -8.20 -37.95
C SER A 283 -14.23 -7.48 -36.70
N PHE A 284 -13.50 -6.36 -36.83
CA PHE A 284 -12.98 -5.64 -35.68
C PHE A 284 -14.08 -4.79 -35.03
N GLU A 285 -14.39 -5.07 -33.76
CA GLU A 285 -15.40 -4.35 -33.00
C GLU A 285 -14.76 -3.37 -31.99
N LEU A 286 -14.92 -2.08 -32.23
CA LEU A 286 -14.51 -1.03 -31.29
C LEU A 286 -15.63 -0.74 -30.29
N LYS A 287 -15.80 -1.62 -29.29
CA LYS A 287 -16.85 -1.46 -28.25
C LYS A 287 -16.66 -0.25 -27.36
N ARG A 288 -15.40 0.18 -27.15
CA ARG A 288 -15.02 1.28 -26.25
C ARG A 288 -13.79 2.01 -26.78
N GLY A 289 -13.70 3.31 -26.51
CA GLY A 289 -12.59 4.17 -26.96
C GLY A 289 -12.84 4.78 -28.34
N THR A 290 -11.79 5.33 -28.95
CA THR A 290 -11.89 6.02 -30.25
C THR A 290 -10.95 5.40 -31.28
N MET A 291 -11.36 5.44 -32.55
CA MET A 291 -10.56 4.95 -33.67
C MET A 291 -9.18 5.62 -33.69
N ALA A 292 -9.14 6.94 -33.50
CA ALA A 292 -7.90 7.70 -33.45
C ALA A 292 -6.96 7.21 -32.34
N SER A 293 -7.48 6.87 -31.16
CA SER A 293 -6.65 6.36 -30.05
C SER A 293 -6.11 4.96 -30.34
N LEU A 294 -6.92 4.09 -30.93
CA LEU A 294 -6.51 2.76 -31.36
C LEU A 294 -5.40 2.83 -32.42
N LEU A 295 -5.59 3.64 -33.46
CA LEU A 295 -4.61 3.83 -34.52
C LEU A 295 -3.30 4.42 -33.99
N ARG A 296 -3.35 5.36 -33.04
CA ARG A 296 -2.14 5.84 -32.34
C ARG A 296 -1.40 4.72 -31.61
N SER A 297 -2.11 3.89 -30.83
CA SER A 297 -1.49 2.75 -30.14
C SER A 297 -0.92 1.73 -31.12
N ARG A 298 -1.57 1.52 -32.28
CA ARG A 298 -1.09 0.65 -33.36
C ARG A 298 0.17 1.18 -34.03
N GLU A 299 0.23 2.47 -34.36
CA GLU A 299 1.45 3.08 -34.90
C GLU A 299 2.60 3.08 -33.88
N GLN A 300 2.29 3.34 -32.61
CA GLN A 300 3.27 3.25 -31.53
C GLN A 300 3.82 1.82 -31.40
N ALA A 301 2.96 0.80 -31.47
CA ALA A 301 3.38 -0.60 -31.51
C ALA A 301 4.27 -0.90 -32.73
N ARG A 302 3.91 -0.40 -33.92
CA ARG A 302 4.71 -0.59 -35.15
C ARG A 302 6.12 0.00 -35.03
N VAL A 303 6.24 1.21 -34.49
CA VAL A 303 7.57 1.85 -34.27
C VAL A 303 8.38 1.05 -33.25
N GLN A 304 7.76 0.60 -32.15
CA GLN A 304 8.45 -0.19 -31.12
C GLN A 304 8.84 -1.59 -31.59
N ASP A 305 8.00 -2.26 -32.39
CA ASP A 305 8.28 -3.57 -32.97
C ASP A 305 9.46 -3.48 -33.94
N ARG A 306 9.41 -2.49 -34.85
CA ARG A 306 10.51 -2.19 -35.78
C ARG A 306 11.82 -1.96 -35.07
N GLY A 307 11.84 -1.15 -34.01
CA GLY A 307 13.05 -0.87 -33.23
C GLY A 307 13.58 -2.06 -32.41
N ARG A 308 12.79 -3.13 -32.21
CA ARG A 308 13.26 -4.38 -31.61
C ARG A 308 13.92 -5.30 -32.64
N THR A 309 13.39 -5.30 -33.87
CA THR A 309 13.87 -6.15 -34.96
C THR A 309 15.06 -5.53 -35.69
N GLU A 310 15.09 -4.20 -35.80
CA GLU A 310 16.20 -3.43 -36.37
C GLU A 310 17.12 -3.02 -35.20
N LEU A 311 18.13 -3.85 -34.90
CA LEU A 311 19.21 -3.46 -33.98
C LEU A 311 19.92 -2.23 -34.55
N TYR A 312 19.66 -1.04 -34.01
CA TYR A 312 20.37 0.20 -34.37
C TYR A 312 21.83 0.26 -33.87
N PHE A 313 22.43 -0.88 -33.54
CA PHE A 313 23.84 -0.98 -33.17
C PHE A 313 24.48 -2.11 -33.98
N GLU A 314 24.68 -1.86 -35.28
CA GLU A 314 25.84 -2.41 -35.98
C GLU A 314 27.04 -1.52 -35.64
N THR A 315 27.97 -2.09 -34.86
CA THR A 315 29.38 -1.67 -34.59
C THR A 315 29.67 -0.25 -34.13
#